data_AF-A0A7Z8PCX1-F1
#
_entry.id   AF-A0A7Z8PCX1-F1
#
_cell.length_a   1.000
_cell.length_b   1.000
_cell.length_c   1.000
_cell.angle_alpha   90.00
_cell.angle_beta   90.00
_cell.angle_gamma   90.00
#
_symmetry.space_group_name_H-M   'P 1'
#
loop_
_entity.id
_entity.type
_entity.pdbx_description
1 polymer ?
#
loop_
_entity_poly.entity_id
_entity_poly.type
_entity_poly.pdbx_seq_one_letter_code
_entity_poly.pdbx_strand_id
1 'polypeptide(L)'
;MLYRWPQGRILRVIVLVAVILMALDLGLGAWGQYSAWATATERDLSNLIYMGLLGSLGAIILIYGVLAVVVLPKPAQFLIEVEQEMARVTWPSRADLIRSTILIALLSVILAVVIAVVDLFNYWLVYTNIIGGN
;
A
#
# COMPACT_ATOMS: atom_id res chain seq x y z
N MET A 1 0.25 33.87 -11.12
CA MET A 1 0.15 34.19 -9.68
C MET A 1 1.20 33.37 -8.98
N LEU A 2 2.25 34.00 -8.46
CA LEU A 2 3.39 33.30 -7.86
C LEU A 2 2.95 32.71 -6.52
N TYR A 3 2.94 31.38 -6.47
CA TYR A 3 2.54 30.58 -5.33
C TYR A 3 3.45 30.86 -4.13
N ARG A 4 2.91 31.49 -3.07
CA ARG A 4 3.70 31.87 -1.90
C ARG A 4 4.00 30.61 -1.06
N TRP A 5 5.29 30.40 -0.79
CA TRP A 5 5.88 29.17 -0.26
C TRP A 5 5.77 28.96 1.27
N PRO A 6 4.58 29.10 1.90
CA PRO A 6 4.31 28.32 3.13
C PRO A 6 3.05 27.44 3.08
N GLN A 7 2.14 27.64 2.11
CA GLN A 7 0.85 26.93 2.11
C GLN A 7 1.00 25.51 1.52
N GLY A 8 0.26 24.52 2.04
CA GLY A 8 0.23 23.17 1.47
C GLY A 8 1.50 22.33 1.67
N ARG A 9 2.46 22.77 2.49
CA ARG A 9 3.80 22.15 2.57
C ARG A 9 3.71 20.72 3.11
N ILE A 10 2.89 20.50 4.13
CA ILE A 10 2.80 19.20 4.80
C ILE A 10 2.20 18.18 3.83
N LEU A 11 1.06 18.50 3.21
CA LEU A 11 0.40 17.55 2.32
C LEU A 11 1.24 17.26 1.07
N ARG A 12 1.91 18.26 0.49
CA ARG A 12 2.81 18.05 -0.65
C ARG A 12 3.98 17.15 -0.31
N VAL A 13 4.61 17.30 0.86
CA VAL A 13 5.69 16.40 1.30
C VAL A 13 5.16 14.99 1.51
N ILE A 14 3.99 14.81 2.12
CA ILE A 14 3.39 13.49 2.32
C ILE A 14 3.12 12.81 0.97
N VAL A 15 2.53 13.52 0.00
CA VAL A 15 2.25 12.95 -1.33
C VAL A 15 3.54 12.64 -2.08
N LEU A 16 4.56 13.49 -2.00
CA LEU A 16 5.87 13.21 -2.61
C LEU A 16 6.52 11.96 -2.00
N VAL A 17 6.46 11.81 -0.67
CA VAL A 17 6.96 10.61 0.01
C VAL A 17 6.17 9.38 -0.44
N ALA A 18 4.84 9.47 -0.55
CA ALA A 18 4.00 8.37 -1.03
C ALA A 18 4.34 7.97 -2.48
N VAL A 19 4.51 8.94 -3.38
CA VAL A 19 4.93 8.70 -4.77
C VAL A 19 6.30 8.02 -4.83
N ILE A 20 7.24 8.48 -4.01
CA ILE A 20 8.58 7.87 -3.93
C ILE A 20 8.48 6.43 -3.42
N LEU A 21 7.71 6.18 -2.35
CA LEU A 21 7.53 4.82 -1.81
C LEU A 21 6.91 3.87 -2.84
N MET A 22 5.90 4.32 -3.58
CA MET A 22 5.30 3.53 -4.68
C MET A 22 6.29 3.25 -5.80
N ALA A 23 7.07 4.26 -6.22
CA ALA A 23 8.08 4.08 -7.25
C ALA A 23 9.22 3.15 -6.79
N LEU A 24 9.59 3.21 -5.51
CA LEU A 24 10.58 2.31 -4.90
C LEU A 24 10.08 0.87 -4.86
N ASP A 25 8.84 0.63 -4.42
CA ASP A 25 8.25 -0.71 -4.39
C ASP A 25 8.22 -1.35 -5.78
N LEU A 26 7.75 -0.59 -6.79
CA LEU A 26 7.75 -1.04 -8.18
C LEU A 26 9.17 -1.23 -8.74
N GLY A 27 10.11 -0.37 -8.36
CA GLY A 27 11.52 -0.49 -8.74
C GLY A 27 12.19 -1.71 -8.13
N LEU A 28 11.91 -2.02 -6.87
CA LEU A 28 12.36 -3.24 -6.19
C LEU A 28 11.76 -4.48 -6.83
N GLY A 29 10.47 -4.45 -7.19
CA GLY A 29 9.82 -5.52 -7.94
C GLY A 29 10.47 -5.75 -9.31
N ALA A 30 10.77 -4.67 -10.05
CA ALA A 30 11.47 -4.75 -11.32
C ALA A 30 12.89 -5.32 -11.15
N TRP A 31 13.62 -4.90 -10.13
CA TRP A 31 14.94 -5.43 -9.80
C TRP A 31 14.90 -6.92 -9.42
N GLY A 32 13.90 -7.32 -8.63
CA GLY A 32 13.66 -8.73 -8.28
C GLY A 32 13.52 -9.57 -9.55
N GLN A 33 12.74 -9.09 -10.52
CA GLN A 33 12.55 -9.80 -11.78
C GLN A 33 13.80 -9.82 -12.68
N TYR A 34 14.56 -8.73 -12.69
CA TYR A 34 15.88 -8.70 -13.33
C TYR A 34 16.82 -9.75 -12.74
N SER A 35 16.88 -9.83 -11.41
CA SER A 35 17.76 -10.77 -10.71
C SER A 35 17.38 -12.22 -11.01
N ALA A 36 16.08 -12.54 -11.01
CA ALA A 36 15.56 -13.85 -11.38
C ALA A 36 15.94 -14.23 -12.82
N TRP A 37 15.80 -13.30 -13.77
CA TRP A 37 16.27 -13.52 -15.14
C TRP A 37 17.79 -13.69 -15.21
N ALA A 38 18.57 -12.88 -14.48
CA ALA A 38 20.02 -12.90 -14.51
C ALA A 38 20.64 -14.20 -13.97
N THR A 39 20.00 -14.82 -12.97
CA THR A 39 20.46 -16.08 -12.36
C THR A 39 19.78 -17.33 -12.92
N ALA A 40 18.77 -17.20 -13.78
CA ALA A 40 18.06 -18.35 -14.34
C ALA A 40 18.91 -19.11 -15.37
N THR A 41 18.91 -20.45 -15.24
CA THR A 41 19.51 -21.40 -16.17
C THR A 41 18.84 -21.34 -17.55
N GLU A 42 17.51 -21.15 -17.58
CA GLU A 42 16.73 -20.95 -18.80
C GLU A 42 16.19 -19.53 -18.85
N ARG A 43 16.43 -18.84 -19.97
CA ARG A 43 16.10 -17.43 -20.15
C ARG A 43 14.70 -17.28 -20.74
N ASP A 44 13.71 -17.22 -19.86
CA ASP A 44 12.34 -16.89 -20.27
C ASP A 44 12.19 -15.39 -20.57
N LEU A 45 11.56 -15.09 -21.70
CA LEU A 45 11.24 -13.74 -22.16
C LEU A 45 10.17 -13.07 -21.29
N SER A 46 9.30 -13.87 -20.65
CA SER A 46 8.24 -13.37 -19.78
C SER A 46 8.81 -12.48 -18.66
N ASN A 47 9.91 -12.91 -18.04
CA ASN A 47 10.57 -12.17 -16.95
C ASN A 47 11.10 -10.80 -17.39
N LEU A 48 11.60 -10.70 -18.62
CA LEU A 48 12.06 -9.43 -19.19
C LEU A 48 10.92 -8.45 -19.45
N ILE A 49 9.78 -8.97 -19.92
CA ILE A 49 8.58 -8.17 -20.16
C ILE A 49 8.05 -7.62 -18.83
N TYR A 50 7.95 -8.46 -17.80
CA TYR A 50 7.49 -8.03 -16.48
C TYR A 50 8.43 -7.01 -15.84
N MET A 51 9.76 -7.19 -15.97
CA MET A 51 10.74 -6.20 -15.51
C MET A 51 10.55 -4.85 -16.22
N GLY A 52 10.44 -4.85 -17.55
CA GLY A 52 10.27 -3.63 -18.33
C GLY A 52 8.97 -2.90 -17.99
N LEU A 53 7.88 -3.64 -17.80
CA LEU A 53 6.58 -3.08 -17.42
C LEU A 53 6.62 -2.47 -16.01
N LEU A 54 7.13 -3.18 -15.02
CA LEU A 54 7.20 -2.66 -13.64
C LEU A 54 8.15 -1.47 -13.52
N GLY A 55 9.32 -1.54 -14.17
CA GLY A 55 10.30 -0.46 -14.15
C GLY A 55 9.80 0.81 -14.84
N SER A 56 9.14 0.67 -16.01
CA SER A 56 8.55 1.82 -16.71
C SER A 56 7.38 2.43 -15.95
N LEU A 57 6.49 1.61 -15.36
CA LEU A 57 5.40 2.11 -14.52
C LEU A 57 5.92 2.86 -13.29
N GLY A 58 6.93 2.31 -12.60
CA GLY A 58 7.57 2.98 -11.46
C GLY A 58 8.16 4.34 -11.85
N ALA A 59 8.87 4.41 -13.00
CA ALA A 59 9.44 5.65 -13.51
C ALA A 59 8.36 6.68 -13.91
N ILE A 60 7.28 6.25 -14.58
CA ILE A 60 6.16 7.12 -14.95
C ILE A 60 5.50 7.71 -13.70
N ILE A 61 5.24 6.89 -12.70
CA ILE A 61 4.63 7.31 -11.43
C ILE A 61 5.52 8.34 -10.74
N LEU A 62 6.83 8.09 -10.67
CA LEU A 62 7.77 9.02 -10.04
C LEU A 62 7.80 10.37 -10.77
N ILE A 63 7.99 10.35 -12.09
CA ILE A 63 8.11 11.58 -12.90
C ILE A 63 6.80 12.35 -12.88
N TYR A 64 5.68 11.70 -13.20
CA TYR A 64 4.38 12.37 -13.21
C TYR A 64 3.98 12.85 -11.81
N GLY A 65 4.18 12.03 -10.78
CA GLY A 65 3.83 12.39 -9.41
C GLY A 65 4.62 13.59 -8.88
N VAL A 66 5.93 13.65 -9.15
CA VAL A 66 6.75 14.83 -8.77
C VAL A 66 6.29 16.07 -9.54
N LEU A 67 6.07 15.96 -10.85
CA LEU A 67 5.57 17.08 -11.66
C LEU A 67 4.19 17.54 -11.19
N ALA A 68 3.29 16.63 -10.87
CA ALA A 68 1.95 16.92 -10.39
C ALA A 68 1.97 17.69 -9.06
N VAL A 69 2.84 17.32 -8.13
CA VAL A 69 2.88 17.98 -6.81
C VAL A 69 3.60 19.32 -6.83
N VAL A 70 4.67 19.44 -7.62
CA VAL A 70 5.56 20.62 -7.58
C VAL A 70 5.23 21.66 -8.65
N VAL A 71 4.97 21.20 -9.89
CA VAL A 71 4.93 22.07 -11.07
C VAL A 71 3.50 22.33 -11.56
N LEU A 72 2.65 21.30 -11.59
CA LEU A 72 1.32 21.42 -12.17
C LEU A 72 0.37 22.22 -11.24
N PRO A 73 -0.26 23.31 -11.73
CA PRO A 73 -1.01 24.22 -10.87
C PRO A 73 -2.30 23.61 -10.31
N LYS A 74 -3.02 22.80 -11.10
CA LYS A 74 -4.31 22.21 -10.71
C LYS A 74 -4.20 21.24 -9.51
N PRO A 75 -3.42 20.15 -9.59
CA PRO A 75 -3.24 19.23 -8.45
C PRO A 75 -2.60 19.92 -7.26
N ALA A 76 -1.62 20.80 -7.50
CA ALA A 76 -0.95 21.52 -6.43
C ALA A 76 -1.90 22.47 -5.65
N GLN A 77 -2.89 23.05 -6.32
CA GLN A 77 -3.95 23.86 -5.70
C GLN A 77 -4.92 22.99 -4.90
N PHE A 78 -5.36 21.87 -5.48
CA PHE A 78 -6.23 20.90 -4.80
C PHE A 78 -5.63 20.40 -3.47
N LEU A 79 -4.33 20.10 -3.45
CA LEU A 79 -3.65 19.67 -2.22
C LEU A 79 -3.73 20.71 -1.09
N ILE A 80 -3.73 22.00 -1.41
CA ILE A 80 -3.84 23.05 -0.39
C ILE A 80 -5.25 23.10 0.17
N GLU A 81 -6.25 22.99 -0.71
CA GLU A 81 -7.67 22.98 -0.33
C GLU A 81 -7.97 21.79 0.58
N VAL A 82 -7.42 20.60 0.26
CA VAL A 82 -7.51 19.41 1.12
C VAL A 82 -6.82 19.65 2.46
N GLU A 83 -5.62 20.26 2.50
CA GLU A 83 -4.94 20.56 3.77
C GLU A 83 -5.77 21.49 4.66
N GLN A 84 -6.40 22.51 4.07
CA GLN A 84 -7.29 23.43 4.78
C GLN A 84 -8.56 22.73 5.30
N GLU A 85 -9.12 21.82 4.51
CA GLU A 85 -10.32 21.08 4.91
C GLU A 85 -10.00 20.06 6.00
N MET A 86 -8.85 19.38 5.93
CA MET A 86 -8.39 18.47 6.99
C MET A 86 -8.08 19.18 8.31
N ALA A 87 -7.74 20.46 8.28
CA ALA A 87 -7.57 21.28 9.48
C ALA A 87 -8.90 21.58 10.21
N ARG A 88 -10.05 21.46 9.52
CA ARG A 88 -11.38 21.64 10.10
C ARG A 88 -11.94 20.36 10.71
N VAL A 89 -11.39 19.20 10.33
CA VAL A 89 -11.83 17.90 10.83
C VAL A 89 -11.36 17.72 12.26
N THR A 90 -12.30 17.40 13.16
CA THR A 90 -12.01 17.04 14.54
C THR A 90 -11.52 15.59 14.61
N TRP A 91 -10.21 15.40 14.64
CA TRP A 91 -9.61 14.07 14.79
C TRP A 91 -9.75 13.55 16.22
N PRO A 92 -10.01 12.23 16.40
CA PRO A 92 -10.10 11.62 17.72
C PRO A 92 -8.81 11.78 18.51
N SER A 93 -8.91 11.83 19.83
CA SER A 93 -7.73 11.92 20.69
C SER A 93 -6.87 10.65 20.58
N ARG A 94 -5.58 10.77 20.90
CA ARG A 94 -4.67 9.60 20.90
C ARG A 94 -5.17 8.46 21.80
N ALA A 95 -5.82 8.81 22.92
CA ALA A 95 -6.38 7.84 23.85
C ALA A 95 -7.55 7.07 23.21
N ASP A 96 -8.44 7.77 22.50
CA ASP A 96 -9.59 7.14 21.82
C ASP A 96 -9.13 6.25 20.67
N LEU A 97 -8.08 6.66 19.95
CA LEU A 97 -7.49 5.88 18.86
C LEU A 97 -6.87 4.58 19.36
N ILE A 98 -6.13 4.62 20.47
CA ILE A 98 -5.55 3.41 21.08
C ILE A 98 -6.64 2.49 21.61
N ARG A 99 -7.64 3.03 22.31
CA ARG A 99 -8.76 2.25 22.84
C ARG A 99 -9.54 1.54 21.73
N SER A 100 -9.90 2.26 20.67
CA SER A 100 -10.61 1.67 19.52
C SER A 100 -9.78 0.63 18.78
N THR A 101 -8.47 0.85 18.61
CA THR A 101 -7.56 -0.12 17.97
C THR A 101 -7.41 -1.40 18.80
N ILE A 102 -7.26 -1.28 20.12
CA ILE A 102 -7.18 -2.45 21.03
C ILE A 102 -8.47 -3.27 20.98
N LEU A 103 -9.63 -2.60 20.95
CA LEU A 103 -10.92 -3.28 20.82
C LEU A 103 -11.01 -4.08 19.51
N ILE A 104 -10.66 -3.47 18.38
CA ILE A 104 -10.68 -4.17 17.08
C ILE A 104 -9.68 -5.33 17.08
N ALA A 105 -8.46 -5.12 17.58
CA ALA A 105 -7.45 -6.18 17.67
C ALA A 105 -7.95 -7.38 18.49
N LEU A 106 -8.58 -7.12 19.64
CA LEU A 106 -9.15 -8.17 20.49
C LEU A 106 -10.31 -8.89 19.79
N LEU A 107 -11.20 -8.16 19.11
CA LEU A 107 -12.27 -8.76 18.31
C LEU A 107 -11.71 -9.62 17.16
N SER A 108 -10.64 -9.18 16.50
CA SER A 108 -9.95 -9.96 15.46
C SER A 108 -9.32 -11.24 16.03
N VAL A 109 -8.72 -11.19 17.23
CA VAL A 109 -8.19 -12.40 17.89
C VAL A 109 -9.32 -13.37 18.24
N ILE A 110 -10.43 -12.89 18.81
CA ILE A 110 -11.59 -13.74 19.11
C ILE A 110 -12.12 -14.38 17.83
N LEU A 111 -12.28 -13.60 16.76
CA LEU A 111 -12.72 -14.12 15.46
C LEU A 111 -11.75 -15.19 14.92
N ALA A 112 -10.45 -14.95 15.00
CA ALA A 112 -9.44 -15.92 14.57
C ALA A 112 -9.53 -17.23 15.37
N VAL A 113 -9.75 -17.16 16.69
CA VAL A 113 -9.97 -18.35 17.54
C VAL A 113 -11.24 -19.09 17.12
N VAL A 114 -12.34 -18.38 16.87
CA VAL A 114 -13.60 -18.99 16.42
C VAL A 114 -13.41 -19.70 15.09
N ILE A 115 -12.76 -19.06 14.11
CA ILE A 115 -12.45 -19.66 12.82
C ILE A 115 -11.58 -20.91 13.01
N ALA A 116 -10.52 -20.84 13.83
CA ALA A 116 -9.66 -21.99 14.10
C ALA A 116 -10.45 -23.16 14.71
N VAL A 117 -11.35 -22.90 15.65
CA VAL A 117 -12.21 -23.94 16.24
C VAL A 117 -13.13 -24.56 15.19
N VAL A 118 -13.75 -23.74 14.33
CA VAL A 118 -14.60 -24.23 13.24
C VAL A 118 -13.79 -25.05 12.24
N ASP A 119 -12.58 -24.64 11.89
CA ASP A 119 -11.70 -25.36 10.98
C ASP A 119 -11.28 -26.71 11.57
N LEU A 120 -10.91 -26.76 12.86
CA LEU A 120 -10.59 -28.00 13.56
C LEU A 120 -11.82 -28.92 13.65
N PHE A 121 -12.99 -28.36 13.93
CA PHE A 121 -14.23 -29.12 13.97
C PHE A 121 -14.60 -29.69 12.60
N ASN A 122 -14.47 -28.91 11.53
CA ASN A 122 -14.70 -29.35 10.16
C ASN A 122 -13.70 -30.43 9.74
N TYR A 123 -12.43 -30.27 10.12
CA TYR A 123 -11.42 -31.30 9.90
C TYR A 123 -11.81 -32.61 10.59
N TRP A 124 -12.16 -32.56 11.87
CA TRP A 124 -12.59 -33.77 12.58
C TRP A 124 -13.87 -34.36 11.97
N LEU A 125 -14.94 -33.58 11.81
CA LEU A 125 -16.23 -34.10 11.35
C LEU A 125 -16.17 -34.60 9.89
N VAL A 126 -15.65 -33.79 8.98
CA VAL A 126 -15.74 -34.08 7.54
C VAL A 126 -14.59 -34.98 7.09
N TYR A 127 -13.35 -34.62 7.42
CA TYR A 127 -12.19 -35.35 6.92
C TYR A 127 -12.06 -36.72 7.57
N THR A 128 -12.16 -36.80 8.90
CA THR A 128 -11.97 -38.09 9.60
C THR A 128 -13.20 -38.99 9.54
N ASN A 129 -14.42 -38.48 9.75
CA ASN A 129 -15.61 -39.34 9.85
C ASN A 129 -16.33 -39.60 8.52
N ILE A 130 -16.35 -38.64 7.57
CA ILE A 130 -17.13 -38.78 6.33
C ILE A 130 -16.26 -39.29 5.18
N ILE A 131 -15.07 -38.72 5.00
CA ILE A 131 -14.18 -39.07 3.88
C ILE A 131 -13.31 -40.29 4.24
N GLY A 132 -13.20 -40.66 5.52
CA GLY A 132 -12.43 -41.82 5.96
C GLY A 132 -10.93 -41.63 5.78
N GLY A 133 -10.44 -40.38 5.91
CA GLY A 133 -9.01 -40.13 6.04
C GLY A 133 -8.55 -40.60 7.42
N ASN A 134 -7.75 -41.68 7.44
CA ASN A 134 -7.21 -42.37 8.63
C ASN A 134 -6.93 -41.48 9.85
#